data_AF-A0A927N1D6-F1
#
_entry.id   AF-A0A927N1D6-F1
#
_cell.length_a   1.000
_cell.length_b   1.000
_cell.length_c   1.000
_cell.angle_alpha   90.00
_cell.angle_beta   90.00
_cell.angle_gamma   90.00
#
_symmetry.space_group_name_H-M   'P 1'
#
loop_
_entity.id
_entity.type
_entity.pdbx_description
1 polymer ?
#
loop_
_entity_poly.entity_id
_entity_poly.type
_entity_poly.pdbx_seq_one_letter_code
_entity_poly.pdbx_strand_id
1 'polypeptide(L)' 'MISTGAGQVAFRWAVTIVIFAGLLLLMVDPGTPQFVITLFMMVVGALFAAAVFVLVRIKKR' A
#
# COMPACT_ATOMS: atom_id res chain seq x y z
N MET A 1 18.02 5.17 15.16
CA MET A 1 16.62 5.44 15.60
C MET A 1 15.93 6.17 14.45
N ILE A 2 15.05 5.51 13.69
CA ILE A 2 14.20 6.21 12.72
C ILE A 2 13.41 7.25 13.52
N SER A 3 13.51 8.53 13.16
CA SER A 3 12.74 9.57 13.83
C SER A 3 11.25 9.21 13.70
N THR A 4 10.48 9.36 14.77
CA THR A 4 9.05 8.99 14.80
C THR A 4 8.28 9.65 13.65
N GLY A 5 8.73 10.84 13.20
CA GLY A 5 8.20 11.54 12.04
C GLY A 5 8.44 10.82 10.71
N ALA A 6 9.62 10.25 10.48
CA ALA A 6 9.94 9.54 9.23
C ALA A 6 9.06 8.29 9.03
N GLY A 7 8.76 7.54 10.11
CA GLY A 7 7.85 6.40 10.05
C GLY A 7 6.40 6.79 9.73
N GLN A 8 5.92 7.90 10.32
CA GLN A 8 4.57 8.42 10.06
C GLN A 8 4.41 8.94 8.63
N VAL A 9 5.42 9.64 8.13
CA VAL A 9 5.44 10.16 6.75
C VAL A 9 5.50 9.01 5.75
N ALA A 10 6.36 8.02 5.97
CA ALA A 10 6.44 6.83 5.11
C ALA A 10 5.11 6.06 5.06
N PHE A 11 4.42 5.90 6.20
CA PHE A 11 3.11 5.26 6.24
C PHE A 11 2.04 6.04 5.47
N ARG A 12 2.00 7.37 5.63
CA ARG A 12 1.09 8.24 4.87
C ARG A 12 1.33 8.10 3.37
N TRP A 13 2.59 8.12 2.93
CA TRP A 13 2.94 7.90 1.52
C TRP A 13 2.55 6.52 1.02
N ALA A 14 2.79 5.47 1.80
CA ALA A 14 2.38 4.11 1.44
C ALA A 14 0.87 4.01 1.20
N VAL A 15 0.06 4.59 2.09
CA VAL A 15 -1.40 4.63 1.93
C VAL A 15 -1.81 5.40 0.67
N THR A 16 -1.22 6.58 0.43
CA THR A 16 -1.47 7.38 -0.77
C THR A 16 -1.17 6.59 -2.04
N ILE A 17 0.00 5.92 -2.11
CA ILE A 17 0.41 5.11 -3.27
C ILE A 17 -0.59 3.98 -3.53
N VAL A 18 -1.05 3.28 -2.50
CA VAL A 18 -2.04 2.19 -2.64
C VAL A 18 -3.37 2.71 -3.20
N ILE A 19 -3.83 3.88 -2.75
CA ILE A 19 -5.07 4.50 -3.25
C ILE A 19 -4.93 4.85 -4.73
N PHE A 20 -3.84 5.52 -5.12
CA PHE A 20 -3.61 5.88 -6.53
C PHE A 20 -3.41 4.65 -7.41
N ALA A 21 -2.75 3.59 -6.92
CA ALA A 21 -2.62 2.33 -7.64
C ALA A 21 -4.01 1.68 -7.90
N GLY A 22 -4.92 1.74 -6.93
CA GLY A 22 -6.31 1.28 -7.11
C GLY A 22 -7.09 2.12 -8.11
N LEU A 23 -6.89 3.44 -8.13
CA LEU A 23 -7.50 4.31 -9.14
C LEU A 23 -6.97 4.04 -10.54
N LEU A 24 -5.66 3.82 -10.69
CA LEU A 24 -5.04 3.49 -11.97
C LEU A 24 -5.53 2.15 -12.53
N LEU A 25 -5.91 1.21 -11.65
CA LEU A 25 -6.53 -0.05 -12.06
C LEU A 25 -7.83 0.13 -12.84
N LEU A 26 -8.57 1.21 -12.57
CA LEU A 26 -9.79 1.55 -13.34
C LEU A 26 -9.48 1.97 -14.78
N MET A 27 -8.23 2.29 -15.09
CA MET A 27 -7.76 2.65 -16.43
C MET A 27 -7.05 1.50 -17.16
N VAL A 28 -6.90 0.33 -16.52
CA VAL A 28 -6.25 -0.83 -17.15
C VAL A 28 -7.33 -1.77 -17.71
N ASP A 29 -7.19 -2.15 -18.97
CA ASP A 29 -8.13 -3.05 -19.63
C ASP A 29 -8.20 -4.42 -18.93
N PRO A 30 -9.40 -4.85 -18.48
CA PRO A 30 -9.57 -6.14 -17.82
C PRO A 30 -9.33 -7.28 -18.82
N GLY A 31 -8.77 -8.39 -18.32
CA GLY A 31 -8.45 -9.57 -19.14
C GLY A 31 -7.07 -9.55 -19.79
N THR A 32 -6.28 -8.50 -19.58
CA THR A 32 -4.87 -8.46 -20.00
C THR A 32 -3.94 -9.04 -18.92
N PRO A 33 -2.79 -9.63 -19.30
CA PRO A 33 -1.76 -10.03 -18.33
C PRO A 33 -1.29 -8.86 -17.44
N GLN A 34 -1.24 -7.66 -18.01
CA GLN A 34 -0.91 -6.43 -17.28
C GLN A 34 -1.90 -6.17 -16.14
N PHE A 35 -3.21 -6.28 -16.39
CA PHE A 35 -4.25 -6.12 -15.35
C PHE A 35 -4.03 -7.07 -14.17
N VAL A 36 -3.75 -8.35 -14.45
CA VAL A 36 -3.54 -9.36 -13.40
C VAL A 36 -2.32 -9.04 -12.55
N ILE A 37 -1.21 -8.64 -13.18
CA ILE A 37 0.03 -8.27 -12.48
C ILE A 37 -0.19 -7.01 -11.64
N THR A 38 -0.85 -5.99 -12.19
CA THR A 38 -1.16 -4.75 -11.48
C THR A 38 -2.06 -5.02 -10.28
N LEU A 39 -3.11 -5.84 -10.44
CA LEU A 39 -4.01 -6.23 -9.35
C LEU A 39 -3.26 -6.99 -8.26
N PHE A 40 -2.45 -7.97 -8.64
CA PHE A 40 -1.63 -8.74 -7.71
C PHE A 40 -0.69 -7.84 -6.90
N MET A 41 0.06 -6.95 -7.57
CA MET A 41 0.97 -6.01 -6.91
C MET A 41 0.23 -5.03 -5.99
N MET A 42 -0.97 -4.58 -6.39
CA MET A 42 -1.80 -3.73 -5.55
C MET A 42 -2.19 -4.45 -4.25
N VAL A 43 -2.63 -5.71 -4.35
CA VAL A 43 -3.00 -6.54 -3.19
C VAL A 43 -1.79 -6.74 -2.27
N VAL A 44 -0.62 -7.07 -2.83
CA VAL A 44 0.61 -7.22 -2.04
C VAL A 44 0.98 -5.92 -1.31
N GLY A 45 0.92 -4.78 -1.99
CA GLY A 45 1.17 -3.47 -1.39
C GLY A 45 0.18 -3.14 -0.26
N ALA A 46 -1.11 -3.44 -0.46
CA ALA A 46 -2.14 -3.25 0.55
C ALA A 46 -1.92 -4.13 1.79
N LEU A 47 -1.58 -5.41 1.60
CA LEU A 47 -1.24 -6.33 2.68
C LEU A 47 -0.02 -5.86 3.47
N PHE A 48 1.02 -5.37 2.77
CA PHE A 48 2.20 -4.84 3.43
C PHE A 48 1.89 -3.60 4.27
N ALA A 49 1.10 -2.66 3.73
CA ALA A 49 0.63 -1.50 4.48
C ALA A 49 -0.22 -1.91 5.71
N ALA A 50 -1.11 -2.89 5.56
CA ALA A 50 -1.90 -3.43 6.66
C ALA A 50 -1.03 -4.07 7.75
N ALA A 51 -0.01 -4.85 7.37
CA ALA A 51 0.94 -5.45 8.31
C ALA A 51 1.70 -4.38 9.10
N VAL A 52 2.23 -3.36 8.41
CA VAL A 52 2.90 -2.22 9.06
C VAL A 52 1.96 -1.51 10.03
N PHE A 53 0.72 -1.26 9.61
CA PHE A 53 -0.30 -0.65 10.47
C PHE A 53 -0.52 -1.46 11.75
N VAL A 54 -0.74 -2.77 11.63
CA VAL A 54 -0.96 -3.67 12.77
C VAL A 54 0.24 -3.66 13.71
N LEU A 55 1.46 -3.80 13.19
CA LEU A 55 2.69 -3.79 14.00
C LEU A 55 2.88 -2.49 14.77
N VAL A 56 2.62 -1.33 14.13
CA VAL A 56 2.67 -0.02 14.79
C VAL A 56 1.60 0.07 15.88
N ARG A 57 0.39 -0.43 15.62
CA ARG A 57 -0.74 -0.38 16.56
C ARG A 57 -0.52 -1.27 17.78
N ILE A 58 0.16 -2.42 17.61
CA ILE A 58 0.58 -3.31 18.70
C ILE A 58 1.66 -2.62 19.54
N LYS A 59 2.70 -2.07 18.91
CA LYS A 59 3.81 -1.38 19.63
C LYS A 59 3.37 -0.14 20.41
N LYS A 60 2.26 0.49 20.02
CA LYS A 60 1.71 1.69 20.68
C LYS A 60 0.80 1.35 21.87
N ARG A 61 0.42 0.09 22.08
CA ARG A 61 -0.16 -0.38 23.35
C ARG A 61 0.96 -0.69 24.34
#